data_AF-A0A316EFE9-F1
#
_entry.id   AF-A0A316EFE9-F1
#
_cell.length_a   1.000
_cell.length_b   1.000
_cell.length_c   1.000
_cell.angle_alpha   90.00
_cell.angle_beta   90.00
_cell.angle_gamma   90.00
#
_symmetry.space_group_name_H-M   'P 1'
#
loop_
_entity.id
_entity.type
_entity.pdbx_description
1 polymer ?
#
loop_
_entity_poly.entity_id
_entity_poly.type
_entity_poly.pdbx_seq_one_letter_code
_entity_poly.pdbx_strand_id
1 'polypeptide(L)' 'MGALTIEYQPTEVLFRIKRPISEATLKEFKEWLEVKLLIDEVDFDDSIQTIGNEMKSHWWERNKHKFIKDE' A
#
# COMPACT_ATOMS: atom_id res chain seq x y z
N MET A 1 -2.42 15.54 -8.70
CA MET A 1 -2.74 14.27 -9.40
C MET A 1 -3.67 14.49 -10.61
N GLY A 2 -3.32 15.37 -11.56
CA GLY A 2 -4.14 15.65 -12.75
C GLY A 2 -3.44 15.44 -14.10
N ALA A 3 -2.16 15.05 -14.08
CA ALA A 3 -1.31 14.90 -15.27
C ALA A 3 -1.07 13.44 -15.68
N LEU A 4 -1.29 12.50 -14.76
CA LEU A 4 -1.17 11.06 -14.96
C LEU A 4 -2.57 10.44 -14.86
N THR A 5 -2.99 9.71 -15.88
CA THR A 5 -4.19 8.85 -15.81
C THR A 5 -3.73 7.40 -15.84
N ILE A 6 -4.23 6.60 -14.88
CA ILE A 6 -3.95 5.16 -14.78
C ILE A 6 -5.25 4.44 -15.13
N GLU A 7 -5.21 3.64 -16.19
CA GLU A 7 -6.33 2.81 -16.61
C GLU A 7 -5.93 1.34 -16.42
N TYR A 8 -6.72 0.61 -15.64
CA TYR A 8 -6.50 -0.82 -15.37
C TYR A 8 -7.31 -1.64 -16.36
N GLN A 9 -6.63 -2.41 -17.21
CA GLN A 9 -7.25 -3.43 -18.06
C GLN A 9 -6.91 -4.82 -17.51
N PRO A 10 -7.64 -5.87 -17.91
CA PRO A 10 -7.45 -7.22 -17.36
C PRO A 10 -6.05 -7.81 -17.56
N THR A 11 -5.35 -7.40 -18.62
CA THR A 11 -4.03 -7.94 -19.02
C THR A 11 -2.93 -6.90 -19.04
N GLU A 12 -3.27 -5.62 -18.93
CA GLU A 12 -2.32 -4.52 -19.05
C GLU A 12 -2.75 -3.31 -18.22
N VAL A 13 -1.77 -2.53 -17.80
CA VAL A 13 -2.02 -1.24 -17.15
C VAL A 13 -1.53 -0.13 -18.08
N LEU A 14 -2.44 0.74 -18.48
CA LEU A 14 -2.15 1.84 -19.40
C LEU A 14 -1.87 3.12 -18.60
N PHE A 15 -0.67 3.67 -18.78
CA PHE A 15 -0.28 4.95 -18.20
C PHE A 15 -0.32 6.04 -19.25
N ARG A 16 -1.19 7.04 -19.06
CA ARG A 16 -1.29 8.18 -19.98
C ARG A 16 -0.83 9.47 -19.31
N ILE A 17 0.25 10.03 -19.83
CA ILE A 17 0.79 11.34 -19.42
C ILE A 17 0.11 12.40 -20.29
N LYS A 18 -0.81 13.17 -19.71
CA LYS A 18 -1.61 14.19 -20.43
C LYS A 18 -0.96 15.57 -20.43
N ARG A 19 0.04 15.79 -19.58
CA ARG A 19 0.79 17.05 -19.45
C ARG A 19 2.24 16.75 -19.03
N PRO A 20 3.21 17.63 -19.31
CA PRO A 20 4.56 17.50 -18.79
C PRO A 20 4.51 17.29 -17.28
N ILE A 21 5.12 16.20 -16.82
CA ILE A 21 5.25 15.86 -15.41
C ILE A 21 6.65 16.23 -14.95
N SER A 22 6.76 16.68 -13.70
CA SER A 22 8.07 16.96 -13.11
C SER A 22 8.81 15.65 -12.86
N GLU A 23 10.15 15.73 -12.84
CA GLU A 23 11.00 14.61 -12.48
C GLU A 23 10.64 14.02 -11.11
N ALA A 24 10.29 14.87 -10.15
CA ALA A 24 9.83 14.45 -8.82
C ALA A 24 8.58 13.56 -8.89
N THR A 25 7.56 13.95 -9.66
CA THR A 25 6.34 13.15 -9.85
C THR A 25 6.63 11.83 -10.58
N LEU A 26 7.61 11.83 -11.49
CA LEU A 26 8.04 10.63 -12.21
C LEU A 26 8.75 9.64 -11.28
N LYS A 27 9.57 10.16 -10.35
CA LYS A 27 10.24 9.39 -9.32
C LYS A 27 9.25 8.78 -8.31
N GLU A 28 8.30 9.56 -7.81
CA GLU A 28 7.23 9.05 -6.94
C GLU A 28 6.41 7.95 -7.62
N PHE A 29 6.11 8.13 -8.91
CA PHE A 29 5.39 7.12 -9.68
C PHE A 29 6.20 5.84 -9.89
N LYS A 30 7.51 5.95 -10.12
CA LYS A 30 8.42 4.81 -10.20
C LYS A 30 8.45 4.04 -8.87
N GLU A 31 8.63 4.74 -7.76
CA GLU A 31 8.66 4.12 -6.43
C GLU A 31 7.34 3.39 -6.13
N TRP A 32 6.20 3.98 -6.49
CA TRP A 32 4.90 3.33 -6.37
C TRP A 32 4.79 2.05 -7.21
N LEU A 33 5.30 2.05 -8.46
CA LEU A 33 5.32 0.87 -9.32
C LEU A 33 6.19 -0.24 -8.74
N GLU A 34 7.37 0.09 -8.24
CA GLU A 34 8.29 -0.88 -7.63
C GLU A 34 7.64 -1.55 -6.40
N VAL A 35 6.99 -0.77 -5.53
CA VAL A 35 6.25 -1.32 -4.39
C VAL A 35 5.10 -2.20 -4.83
N LYS A 36 4.37 -1.80 -5.88
CA LYS A 36 3.22 -2.59 -6.36
C LYS A 36 3.66 -3.92 -6.97
N LEU A 37 4.73 -3.92 -7.77
CA LEU A 37 5.31 -5.15 -8.30
C LEU A 37 5.82 -6.05 -7.18
N LEU A 38 6.47 -5.48 -6.16
CA LEU A 38 6.87 -6.24 -4.97
C LEU A 38 5.65 -6.84 -4.25
N ILE A 39 4.55 -6.11 -4.10
CA ILE A 39 3.34 -6.66 -3.47
C ILE A 39 2.72 -7.78 -4.31
N ASP A 40 2.72 -7.64 -5.64
CA ASP A 40 2.15 -8.64 -6.54
C ASP A 40 3.05 -9.88 -6.67
N GLU A 41 4.37 -9.74 -6.52
CA GLU A 41 5.35 -10.84 -6.53
C GLU A 41 5.56 -11.47 -5.15
N VAL A 42 5.30 -10.73 -4.07
CA VAL A 42 5.42 -11.24 -2.71
C VAL A 42 4.19 -12.10 -2.42
N ASP A 43 4.42 -13.41 -2.41
CA ASP A 43 3.54 -14.37 -1.76
C ASP A 43 3.62 -14.10 -0.25
N PHE A 44 2.73 -13.23 0.24
CA PHE A 44 2.54 -13.02 1.67
C PHE A 44 1.92 -14.27 2.25
N ASP A 45 2.76 -15.26 2.48
CA ASP A 45 2.41 -16.51 3.17
C ASP A 45 1.74 -16.20 4.52
N ASP A 46 0.95 -17.16 5.01
CA ASP A 46 0.18 -17.09 6.25
C ASP A 46 1.03 -16.65 7.45
N SER A 47 2.35 -16.84 7.37
CA SER A 47 3.35 -16.37 8.33
C SER A 47 3.39 -14.84 8.51
N ILE A 48 3.31 -14.03 7.44
CA ILE A 48 3.27 -12.56 7.56
C ILE A 48 1.94 -12.11 8.17
N GLN A 49 0.85 -12.76 7.77
CA GLN A 49 -0.47 -12.47 8.31
C GLN A 49 -0.55 -12.82 9.80
N THR A 50 0.11 -13.91 10.20
CA THR A 50 0.28 -14.33 11.60
C THR A 50 1.04 -13.27 12.39
N ILE A 51 2.20 -12.78 11.88
CA ILE A 51 2.96 -11.70 12.52
C ILE A 51 2.11 -10.43 12.67
N GLY A 52 1.36 -10.05 11.63
CA GLY A 52 0.48 -8.89 11.69
C GLY A 52 -0.62 -9.04 12.74
N ASN A 53 -1.17 -10.24 12.89
CA ASN A 53 -2.18 -10.54 13.91
C ASN A 53 -1.60 -10.55 15.32
N GLU A 54 -0.39 -11.09 15.51
CA GLU A 54 0.34 -11.04 16.78
C GLU A 54 0.64 -9.60 17.20
N MET A 55 1.13 -8.77 16.27
CA MET A 55 1.39 -7.35 16.52
C MET A 55 0.12 -6.61 16.92
N LYS A 56 -1.00 -6.85 16.23
CA LYS A 56 -2.30 -6.25 16.58
C LYS A 56 -2.79 -6.70 17.96
N SER A 57 -2.72 -7.99 18.27
CA SER A 57 -3.12 -8.53 19.58
C SER A 57 -2.29 -7.95 20.71
N HIS A 58 -0.96 -7.94 20.58
CA HIS A 58 -0.08 -7.33 21.58
C HIS A 58 -0.29 -5.82 21.74
N TRP A 59 -0.51 -5.10 20.64
CA TRP A 59 -0.83 -3.69 20.71
C TRP A 59 -2.18 -3.44 21.41
N TRP A 60 -3.19 -4.24 21.09
CA TRP A 60 -4.51 -4.15 21.70
C TRP A 60 -4.47 -4.44 23.19
N GLU A 61 -3.82 -5.51 23.64
CA GLU A 61 -3.65 -5.81 25.07
C GLU A 61 -3.02 -4.65 25.85
N ARG A 62 -2.00 -4.02 25.26
CA ARG A 62 -1.29 -2.90 25.89
C ARG A 62 -2.07 -1.59 25.89
N ASN A 63 -3.05 -1.42 25.00
CA ASN A 63 -3.71 -0.11 24.81
C ASN A 63 -5.23 -0.14 25.06
N LYS A 64 -5.85 -1.32 25.22
CA LYS A 64 -7.31 -1.44 25.42
C LYS A 64 -7.85 -0.59 26.57
N HIS A 65 -7.08 -0.43 27.65
CA HIS A 65 -7.44 0.40 28.81
C HIS A 65 -7.62 1.89 28.49
N LYS A 66 -7.09 2.35 27.34
CA LYS A 66 -7.27 3.74 26.87
C LYS A 66 -8.58 3.93 26.10
N PHE A 67 -9.18 2.83 25.64
CA PHE A 67 -10.32 2.84 24.72
C PHE A 67 -11.58 2.21 25.33
N ILE A 68 -11.42 1.27 26.25
CA ILE A 68 -12.48 0.73 27.07
C ILE A 68 -12.41 1.49 28.40
N LYS A 69 -13.40 2.36 28.63
CA LYS A 69 -13.63 2.93 29.96
C LYS A 69 -14.37 1.88 30.77
N ASP A 70 -13.76 1.42 31.86
CA ASP A 70 -14.50 0.66 32.86
C ASP A 70 -15.57 1.58 33.45
N GLU A 71 -16.85 1.20 33.31
CA GLU A 71 -17.95 1.80 34.08
C GLU A 71 -17.83 1.44 35.56
#